data_AF-A0A836RJ86-F1
#
_entry.id   AF-A0A836RJ86-F1
#
_cell.length_a   1.000
_cell.length_b   1.000
_cell.length_c   1.000
_cell.angle_alpha   90.00
_cell.angle_beta   90.00
_cell.angle_gamma   90.00
#
_symmetry.space_group_name_H-M   'P 1'
#
loop_
_entity.id
_entity.type
_entity.pdbx_description
1 polymer ?
#
loop_
_entity_poly.entity_id
_entity_poly.type
_entity_poly.pdbx_seq_one_letter_code
_entity_poly.pdbx_strand_id
1 'polypeptide(L)' 'MDRIRSGLDPEQLRVVEHQDGPALVVAGPGSGKTLGLTRRIANIIVNKWARPEEIIGLTFTDAAAQEMRSRV' A
#
# COMPACT_ATOMS: atom_id res chain seq x y z
N MET A 1 3.04 10.15 -10.29
CA MET A 1 2.17 10.49 -9.15
C MET A 1 0.71 10.16 -9.40
N ASP A 2 0.12 10.57 -10.53
CA ASP A 2 -1.31 10.32 -10.80
C ASP A 2 -1.76 8.86 -10.70
N ARG A 3 -0.97 7.89 -11.20
CA ARG A 3 -1.37 6.47 -11.14
C ARG A 3 -1.46 5.90 -9.71
N ILE A 4 -0.71 6.45 -8.75
CA ILE A 4 -0.74 6.03 -7.34
C ILE A 4 -2.05 6.47 -6.69
N ARG A 5 -2.56 7.66 -7.03
CA ARG A 5 -3.74 8.26 -6.39
C ARG A 5 -5.04 8.02 -7.17
N SER A 6 -4.95 7.71 -8.46
CA SER A 6 -6.11 7.59 -9.35
C SER A 6 -7.13 6.55 -8.88
N GLY A 7 -8.39 6.96 -8.73
CA GLY A 7 -9.50 6.08 -8.36
C GLY A 7 -9.45 5.55 -6.93
N LEU A 8 -8.73 6.23 -6.03
CA LEU A 8 -8.83 6.00 -4.59
C LEU A 8 -9.94 6.83 -3.98
N ASP A 9 -10.65 6.26 -3.01
CA ASP A 9 -11.51 7.02 -2.11
C ASP A 9 -10.67 7.78 -1.05
N PRO A 10 -11.29 8.70 -0.28
CA PRO A 10 -10.58 9.47 0.74
C PRO A 10 -9.93 8.63 1.84
N GLU A 11 -10.50 7.48 2.21
CA GLU A 11 -9.94 6.63 3.26
C GLU A 11 -8.71 5.89 2.77
N GLN A 12 -8.75 5.37 1.55
CA GLN A 12 -7.60 4.74 0.91
C GLN A 12 -6.48 5.76 0.64
N LEU A 13 -6.81 7.01 0.28
CA LEU A 13 -5.82 8.09 0.17
C LEU A 13 -5.09 8.33 1.49
N ARG A 14 -5.81 8.36 2.62
CA ARG A 14 -5.18 8.48 3.96
C ARG A 14 -4.19 7.35 4.23
N VAL A 15 -4.50 6.12 3.81
CA VAL A 15 -3.55 4.99 3.93
C VAL A 15 -2.31 5.22 3.09
N VAL A 16 -2.47 5.66 1.84
CA VAL A 16 -1.36 5.89 0.90
C VAL A 16 -0.46 7.04 1.34
N GLU A 17 -1.04 8.09 1.93
CA GLU A 17 -0.35 9.30 2.34
C GLU A 17 0.24 9.23 3.75
N HIS A 18 -0.05 8.16 4.51
CA HIS A 18 0.53 7.95 5.83
C HIS A 18 2.06 7.77 5.77
N GLN A 19 2.78 8.73 6.37
CA GLN A 19 4.24 8.81 6.35
C GLN A 19 4.84 8.02 7.52
N ASP A 20 4.81 8.63 8.71
CA ASP A 20 5.57 8.17 9.87
C ASP A 20 4.68 7.59 10.98
N GLY A 21 5.30 6.75 11.80
CA GLY A 21 4.67 6.17 12.98
C GLY A 21 3.73 4.99 12.67
N PRO A 22 3.28 4.29 13.72
CA PRO A 22 2.39 3.15 13.57
C PRO A 22 1.00 3.57 13.09
N ALA A 23 0.37 2.73 12.26
CA ALA A 23 -1.00 2.90 11.80
C ALA A 23 -1.75 1.58 11.81
N LEU A 24 -3.06 1.63 12.12
CA LEU A 24 -3.99 0.51 12.04
C LEU A 24 -5.06 0.83 11.00
N VAL A 25 -5.20 -0.04 9.99
CA VAL A 25 -6.24 0.08 8.97
C VAL A 25 -7.26 -1.02 9.19
N VAL A 26 -8.46 -0.65 9.62
CA VAL A 26 -9.59 -1.58 9.77
C VAL A 26 -10.44 -1.50 8.51
N ALA A 27 -10.62 -2.62 7.82
CA ALA A 27 -11.25 -2.63 6.51
C ALA A 27 -12.14 -3.87 6.33
N GLY A 28 -13.37 -3.67 5.83
CA GLY A 28 -14.30 -4.75 5.55
C GLY A 28 -13.94 -5.55 4.28
N PRO A 29 -14.61 -6.68 4.01
CA PRO A 29 -14.50 -7.38 2.73
C PRO A 29 -14.76 -6.44 1.53
N GLY A 30 -14.01 -6.57 0.44
CA GLY A 30 -14.22 -5.77 -0.78
C GLY A 30 -13.76 -4.29 -0.72
N SER A 31 -13.33 -3.79 0.43
CA SER A 31 -12.91 -2.38 0.65
C SER A 31 -11.62 -1.93 -0.07
N GLY A 32 -10.95 -2.83 -0.81
CA GLY A 32 -9.70 -2.49 -1.49
C GLY A 32 -8.47 -2.41 -0.56
N LYS A 33 -8.48 -3.05 0.62
CA LYS A 33 -7.34 -3.09 1.55
C LYS A 33 -5.98 -3.38 0.90
N THR A 34 -5.94 -4.37 0.00
CA THR A 34 -4.72 -4.76 -0.73
C THR A 34 -4.25 -3.64 -1.66
N LEU A 35 -5.18 -2.99 -2.37
CA LEU A 35 -4.89 -1.87 -3.27
C LEU A 35 -4.31 -0.68 -2.50
N GLY A 36 -4.88 -0.35 -1.34
CA GLY A 36 -4.37 0.70 -0.46
C GLY A 36 -2.95 0.42 0.00
N LEU A 37 -2.66 -0.80 0.47
CA LEU A 37 -1.32 -1.20 0.91
C LEU A 37 -0.29 -1.19 -0.23
N THR A 38 -0.60 -1.74 -1.41
CA THR A 38 0.34 -1.75 -2.53
C THR A 38 0.61 -0.34 -3.05
N ARG A 39 -0.40 0.52 -3.11
CA ARG A 39 -0.23 1.94 -3.47
C ARG A 39 0.57 2.71 -2.44
N ARG A 40 0.43 2.39 -1.15
CA ARG A 40 1.26 2.97 -0.08
C ARG A 40 2.73 2.60 -0.27
N ILE A 41 3.03 1.32 -0.53
CA ILE A 41 4.41 0.88 -0.80
C ILE A 41 4.98 1.63 -2.01
N ALA A 42 4.23 1.70 -3.12
CA ALA A 42 4.65 2.46 -4.29
C ALA A 42 4.88 3.95 -3.97
N ASN A 43 4.03 4.55 -3.12
CA ASN A 43 4.16 5.94 -2.70
C ASN A 43 5.44 6.19 -1.88
N ILE A 44 5.79 5.29 -0.97
CA ILE A 44 7.05 5.35 -0.20
C ILE A 44 8.25 5.34 -1.16
N ILE A 45 8.27 4.42 -2.12
CA ILE A 45 9.38 4.25 -3.07
C ILE A 45 9.51 5.48 -3.97
N VAL A 46 8.40 5.95 -4.56
CA VAL A 46 8.43 7.09 -5.51
C VAL A 46 8.83 8.38 -4.82
N ASN A 47 8.39 8.61 -3.57
CA ASN A 47 8.81 9.78 -2.80
C ASN A 47 10.18 9.62 -2.14
N LYS A 48 10.85 8.47 -2.33
CA LYS A 48 12.16 8.14 -1.73
C LYS A 48 12.17 8.23 -0.20
N TRP A 49 11.05 7.89 0.45
CA TRP A 49 10.97 7.84 1.91
C TRP A 49 11.67 6.60 2.48
N ALA A 50 11.76 5.52 1.69
CA ALA A 50 12.57 4.34 1.97
C ALA A 50 13.03 3.69 0.65
N ARG A 51 14.15 2.96 0.67
CA ARG A 51 14.57 2.11 -0.44
C ARG A 51 13.70 0.83 -0.48
N PRO A 52 13.47 0.22 -1.65
CA PRO A 52 12.65 -1.00 -1.74
C PRO A 52 13.09 -2.13 -0.80
N GLU A 53 14.40 -2.30 -0.60
CA GLU A 53 14.99 -3.30 0.30
C GLU A 53 14.78 -3.00 1.81
N GLU A 54 14.31 -1.80 2.15
CA GLU A 54 13.96 -1.40 3.52
C GLU A 54 12.48 -1.66 3.84
N ILE A 55 11.69 -2.18 2.89
CA ILE A 55 10.24 -2.41 3.02
C ILE A 55 9.95 -3.91 3.11
N ILE A 56 9.26 -4.32 4.18
CA ILE A 56 8.78 -5.70 4.36
C ILE A 56 7.25 -5.72 4.29
N GLY A 57 6.71 -6.50 3.36
CA GLY A 57 5.28 -6.81 3.28
C GLY A 57 5.04 -8.27 3.69
N LEU A 58 4.15 -8.49 4.66
CA LEU A 58 3.78 -9.83 5.13
C LEU A 58 2.32 -10.12 4.80
N THR A 59 2.05 -11.36 4.41
CA THR A 59 0.70 -11.85 4.13
C THR A 59 0.63 -13.35 4.44
N PHE A 60 -0.58 -13.91 4.46
CA PHE A 60 -0.82 -15.28 4.91
C PHE A 60 -0.47 -16.35 3.88
N THR A 61 -0.47 -16.03 2.58
CA THR A 61 -0.29 -17.02 1.52
C THR A 61 0.70 -16.55 0.46
N ASP A 62 1.42 -17.49 -0.15
CA ASP A 62 2.36 -17.21 -1.25
C ASP A 62 1.65 -16.57 -2.45
N ALA A 63 0.42 -16.99 -2.73
CA ALA A 63 -0.39 -16.39 -3.80
C ALA A 63 -0.65 -14.90 -3.56
N ALA A 64 -0.99 -14.51 -2.32
CA ALA A 64 -1.19 -13.11 -1.97
C ALA A 64 0.13 -12.32 -2.02
N ALA A 65 1.26 -12.95 -1.62
CA ALA A 65 2.57 -12.32 -1.68
C ALA A 65 2.96 -12.01 -3.13
N GLN A 66 2.75 -12.97 -4.04
CA GLN A 66 3.01 -12.81 -5.47
C GLN A 66 2.09 -11.75 -6.09
N GLU A 67 0.81 -11.73 -5.71
CA GLU A 67 -0.13 -10.71 -6.15
C GLU A 67 0.31 -9.30 -5.72
N MET A 68 0.66 -9.12 -4.44
CA MET A 68 1.16 -7.83 -3.95
C MET A 68 2.41 -7.39 -4.70
N ARG A 69 3.36 -8.30 -4.94
CA ARG A 69 4.60 -8.02 -5.67
C ARG A 69 4.36 -7.58 -7.11
N SER A 70 3.35 -8.13 -7.79
CA SER A 70 3.01 -7.72 -9.17
C SER A 70 2.40 -6.32 -9.29
N ARG A 71 1.94 -5.74 -8.18
CA ARG A 71 1.20 -4.46 -8.15
C ARG A 71 2.05 -3.27 -7.70
N VAL A 72 3.26 -3.52 -7.21
CA VAL A 72 4.25 -2.52 -6.75
C VAL A 72 5.29 -2.32 -7.85
#